data_AF-Q2JYS5-F1
#
_entry.id   AF-Q2JYS5-F1
#
_cell.length_a   1.000
_cell.length_b   1.000
_cell.length_c   1.000
_cell.angle_alpha   90.00
_cell.angle_beta   90.00
_cell.angle_gamma   90.00
#
_symmetry.space_group_name_H-M   'P 1'
#
loop_
_entity.id
_entity.type
_entity.pdbx_description
1 polymer ?
#
loop_
_entity_poly.entity_id
_entity_poly.type
_entity_poly.pdbx_seq_one_letter_code
_entity_poly.pdbx_strand_id
1 'polypeptide(L)'
;MAGRGSAAGLLAYGNANEIVKDMALEVLPVVKKTPVLAGVNGTDPFVLMPRFLADLKAMGFSGVQNFPTIGLFDGRMRQSFEETGMSYNLEVEMIAIAHGLDLLTTPYVFNESEAIAMAVAGADIVVAHMGVTTGGTIGATSGKSLDDCVDEIAAIAKAARSVRDDVIVLCHGGPISMPEDARYVLERCAGCHGFYGASSMERLPAEAAIRKQTEDFKALALNAGA
;
A
#
# COMPACT_ATOMS: atom_id res chain seq x y z
N MET A 1 7.60 -8.45 -8.40
CA MET A 1 7.95 -7.24 -9.17
C MET A 1 8.50 -7.57 -10.56
N ALA A 2 8.08 -6.85 -11.61
CA ALA A 2 8.48 -7.09 -13.01
C ALA A 2 9.23 -5.90 -13.68
N GLY A 3 9.83 -5.02 -12.87
CA GLY A 3 10.54 -3.83 -13.37
C GLY A 3 9.61 -2.80 -14.04
N ARG A 4 8.44 -2.54 -13.44
CA ARG A 4 7.45 -1.55 -13.90
C ARG A 4 7.07 -0.62 -12.75
N GLY A 5 6.66 0.61 -13.07
CA GLY A 5 6.25 1.60 -12.07
C GLY A 5 5.02 1.13 -11.29
N SER A 6 4.91 1.52 -10.02
CA SER A 6 3.83 1.07 -9.12
C SER A 6 2.43 1.45 -9.60
N ALA A 7 2.29 2.60 -10.29
CA ALA A 7 1.01 3.03 -10.85
C ALA A 7 0.47 2.10 -11.95
N ALA A 8 1.28 1.17 -12.49
CA ALA A 8 0.80 0.18 -13.44
C ALA A 8 -0.30 -0.74 -12.86
N GLY A 9 -0.31 -0.95 -11.53
CA GLY A 9 -1.37 -1.71 -10.86
C GLY A 9 -2.73 -1.01 -10.87
N LEU A 10 -2.79 0.29 -11.19
CA LEU A 10 -4.02 1.08 -11.22
C LEU A 10 -4.68 1.10 -12.61
N LEU A 11 -4.06 0.51 -13.63
CA LEU A 11 -4.47 0.62 -15.02
C LEU A 11 -4.98 -0.71 -15.58
N ALA A 12 -5.62 -0.64 -16.75
CA ALA A 12 -6.25 -1.77 -17.44
C ALA A 12 -5.23 -2.75 -18.07
N TYR A 13 -4.28 -3.23 -17.28
CA TYR A 13 -3.27 -4.22 -17.68
C TYR A 13 -3.56 -5.63 -17.14
N GLY A 14 -4.50 -5.76 -16.21
CA GLY A 14 -4.96 -7.03 -15.66
C GLY A 14 -6.04 -6.82 -14.59
N ASN A 15 -6.74 -7.89 -14.22
CA ASN A 15 -7.69 -7.84 -13.11
C ASN A 15 -6.92 -8.01 -11.79
N ALA A 16 -6.89 -6.98 -10.95
CA ALA A 16 -6.15 -6.99 -9.68
C ALA A 16 -6.64 -8.07 -8.69
N ASN A 17 -7.95 -8.31 -8.63
CA ASN A 17 -8.56 -9.28 -7.70
C ASN A 17 -8.26 -10.73 -8.08
N GLU A 18 -8.11 -11.04 -9.37
CA GLU A 18 -7.62 -12.35 -9.80
C GLU A 18 -6.11 -12.49 -9.63
N ILE A 19 -5.34 -11.45 -9.95
CA ILE A 19 -3.88 -11.44 -9.78
C ILE A 19 -3.48 -11.70 -8.31
N VAL A 20 -4.18 -11.10 -7.32
CA VAL A 20 -3.85 -11.33 -5.91
C VAL A 20 -4.11 -12.78 -5.48
N LYS A 21 -5.11 -13.45 -6.07
CA LYS A 21 -5.38 -14.88 -5.83
C LYS A 21 -4.31 -15.76 -6.45
N ASP A 22 -3.84 -15.44 -7.65
CA ASP A 22 -2.73 -16.15 -8.28
C ASP A 22 -1.45 -16.03 -7.45
N MET A 23 -1.12 -14.81 -7.01
CA MET A 23 0.04 -14.54 -6.14
C MET A 23 -0.03 -15.25 -4.79
N ALA A 24 -1.24 -15.56 -4.29
CA ALA A 24 -1.42 -16.28 -3.02
C ALA A 24 -0.69 -17.63 -3.03
N LEU A 25 -0.64 -18.30 -4.19
CA LEU A 25 0.04 -19.60 -4.35
C LEU A 25 1.56 -19.48 -4.24
N GLU A 26 2.12 -18.31 -4.55
CA GLU A 26 3.56 -18.04 -4.45
C GLU A 26 3.96 -17.63 -3.03
N VAL A 27 3.07 -16.94 -2.31
CA VAL A 27 3.39 -16.30 -1.01
C VAL A 27 2.91 -17.11 0.19
N LEU A 28 1.64 -17.50 0.24
CA LEU A 28 1.06 -18.14 1.44
C LEU A 28 1.79 -19.43 1.85
N PRO A 29 2.23 -20.31 0.93
CA PRO A 29 2.93 -21.53 1.32
C PRO A 29 4.30 -21.30 1.96
N VAL A 30 4.98 -20.18 1.65
CA VAL A 30 6.35 -19.91 2.12
C VAL A 30 6.39 -19.06 3.40
N VAL A 31 5.32 -18.30 3.70
CA VAL A 31 5.22 -17.51 4.93
C VAL A 31 4.62 -18.36 6.07
N LYS A 32 5.34 -18.52 7.18
CA LYS A 32 4.94 -19.46 8.26
C LYS A 32 4.38 -18.82 9.53
N LYS A 33 4.76 -17.58 9.84
CA LYS A 33 4.48 -16.95 11.15
C LYS A 33 4.24 -15.44 11.07
N THR A 34 3.95 -14.94 9.87
CA THR A 34 3.70 -13.52 9.61
C THR A 34 2.36 -13.42 8.89
N PRO A 35 1.45 -12.51 9.31
CA PRO A 35 0.19 -12.32 8.62
C PRO A 35 0.44 -11.85 7.18
N VAL A 36 -0.29 -12.43 6.24
CA VAL A 36 -0.28 -12.04 4.82
C VAL A 36 -1.64 -11.46 4.50
N LEU A 37 -1.66 -10.25 3.94
CA LEU A 37 -2.88 -9.53 3.59
C LEU A 37 -3.02 -9.45 2.07
N ALA A 38 -4.26 -9.48 1.59
CA ALA A 38 -4.57 -9.31 0.17
C ALA A 38 -4.85 -7.83 -0.15
N GLY A 39 -4.26 -7.31 -1.21
CA GLY A 39 -4.72 -6.08 -1.84
C GLY A 39 -6.00 -6.37 -2.63
N VAL A 40 -7.09 -5.68 -2.29
CA VAL A 40 -8.41 -5.84 -2.91
C VAL A 40 -8.77 -4.57 -3.66
N ASN A 41 -9.15 -4.70 -4.93
CA ASN A 41 -9.76 -3.61 -5.68
C ASN A 41 -11.23 -3.47 -5.24
N GLY A 42 -11.49 -2.53 -4.33
CA GLY A 42 -12.82 -2.30 -3.75
C GLY A 42 -13.86 -1.78 -4.75
N THR A 43 -13.42 -1.24 -5.89
CA THR A 43 -14.31 -0.65 -6.92
C THR A 43 -14.56 -1.58 -8.11
N ASP A 44 -14.11 -2.84 -8.05
CA ASP A 44 -14.30 -3.79 -9.15
C ASP A 44 -15.80 -4.09 -9.39
N PRO A 45 -16.38 -3.68 -10.53
CA PRO A 45 -17.82 -3.77 -10.77
C PRO A 45 -18.29 -5.21 -11.08
N PHE A 46 -17.36 -6.16 -11.22
CA PHE A 46 -17.66 -7.55 -11.55
C PHE A 46 -17.47 -8.51 -10.36
N VAL A 47 -17.21 -7.97 -9.16
CA VAL A 47 -16.95 -8.75 -7.96
C VAL A 47 -18.10 -8.66 -6.96
N LEU A 48 -18.50 -9.83 -6.43
CA LEU A 48 -19.41 -9.91 -5.30
C LEU A 48 -18.59 -9.84 -4.00
N MET A 49 -18.40 -8.62 -3.47
CA MET A 49 -17.41 -8.35 -2.43
C MET A 49 -17.51 -9.25 -1.18
N PRO A 50 -18.69 -9.52 -0.58
CA PRO A 50 -18.76 -10.41 0.58
C PRO A 50 -18.29 -11.84 0.27
N ARG A 51 -18.58 -12.34 -0.93
CA ARG A 51 -18.14 -13.68 -1.34
C ARG A 51 -16.64 -13.70 -1.59
N PHE A 52 -16.12 -12.70 -2.29
CA PHE A 52 -14.71 -12.60 -2.61
C PHE A 52 -13.84 -12.52 -1.34
N LEU A 53 -14.23 -11.68 -0.37
CA LEU A 53 -13.54 -11.57 0.91
C LEU A 53 -13.59 -12.87 1.73
N ALA A 54 -14.74 -13.58 1.73
CA ALA A 54 -14.84 -14.89 2.37
C ALA A 54 -13.93 -15.93 1.71
N ASP A 55 -13.82 -15.92 0.38
CA ASP A 55 -12.92 -16.80 -0.36
C ASP A 55 -11.44 -16.47 -0.02
N LEU A 56 -11.05 -15.19 0.07
CA LEU A 56 -9.70 -14.78 0.49
C LEU A 56 -9.38 -15.25 1.92
N LYS A 57 -10.34 -15.12 2.86
CA LYS A 57 -10.18 -15.65 4.23
C LYS A 57 -9.97 -17.17 4.19
N ALA A 58 -10.76 -17.89 3.41
CA ALA A 58 -10.65 -19.35 3.27
C ALA A 58 -9.32 -19.80 2.64
N MET A 59 -8.75 -19.01 1.73
CA MET A 59 -7.41 -19.25 1.16
C MET A 59 -6.28 -19.12 2.18
N GLY A 60 -6.51 -18.40 3.29
CA GLY A 60 -5.54 -18.23 4.38
C GLY A 60 -4.96 -16.82 4.52
N PHE A 61 -5.49 -15.82 3.80
CA PHE A 61 -5.14 -14.42 4.08
C PHE A 61 -5.63 -14.03 5.48
N SER A 62 -4.78 -13.32 6.22
CA SER A 62 -5.10 -12.82 7.56
C SER A 62 -5.92 -11.52 7.52
N GLY A 63 -5.95 -10.85 6.38
CA GLY A 63 -6.54 -9.52 6.25
C GLY A 63 -6.52 -8.97 4.84
N VAL A 64 -6.98 -7.72 4.70
CA VAL A 64 -7.07 -7.01 3.43
C VAL A 64 -6.66 -5.54 3.52
N GLN A 65 -6.32 -4.98 2.36
CA GLN A 65 -6.05 -3.56 2.12
C GLN A 65 -6.76 -3.14 0.83
N ASN A 66 -7.27 -1.91 0.75
CA ASN A 66 -7.82 -1.33 -0.48
C ASN A 66 -6.69 -0.97 -1.47
N PHE A 67 -6.27 -1.94 -2.27
CA PHE A 67 -5.32 -1.70 -3.34
C PHE A 67 -5.58 -2.64 -4.52
N PRO A 68 -5.70 -2.14 -5.77
CA PRO A 68 -5.72 -0.74 -6.22
C PRO A 68 -6.72 0.16 -5.49
N THR A 69 -6.38 1.44 -5.34
CA THR A 69 -7.25 2.45 -4.72
C THR A 69 -7.40 3.64 -5.64
N ILE A 70 -8.62 4.17 -5.73
CA ILE A 70 -8.89 5.41 -6.44
C ILE A 70 -8.34 6.63 -5.71
N GLY A 71 -7.96 6.47 -4.43
CA GLY A 71 -7.37 7.52 -3.61
C GLY A 71 -6.07 8.09 -4.18
N LEU A 72 -5.41 7.35 -5.07
CA LEU A 72 -4.22 7.78 -5.82
C LEU A 72 -4.53 8.64 -7.05
N PHE A 73 -5.80 8.78 -7.45
CA PHE A 73 -6.22 9.67 -8.53
C PHE A 73 -6.71 11.00 -7.97
N ASP A 74 -6.47 12.07 -8.72
CA ASP A 74 -6.88 13.44 -8.39
C ASP A 74 -7.64 14.13 -9.55
N GLY A 75 -8.00 15.39 -9.32
CA GLY A 75 -8.57 16.28 -10.32
C GLY A 75 -9.86 15.75 -10.97
N ARG A 76 -10.04 16.07 -12.25
CA ARG A 76 -11.26 15.71 -13.00
C ARG A 76 -11.44 14.21 -13.14
N MET A 77 -10.36 13.44 -13.21
CA MET A 77 -10.45 11.99 -13.34
C MET A 77 -10.99 11.35 -12.06
N ARG A 78 -10.48 11.75 -10.89
CA ARG A 78 -11.05 11.31 -9.60
C ARG A 78 -12.53 11.66 -9.51
N GLN A 79 -12.89 12.89 -9.86
CA GLN A 79 -14.29 13.32 -9.87
C GLN A 79 -15.16 12.42 -10.78
N SER A 80 -14.69 12.12 -11.99
CA SER A 80 -15.42 11.24 -12.90
C SER A 80 -15.59 9.82 -12.33
N PHE A 81 -14.60 9.26 -11.64
CA PHE A 81 -14.74 7.95 -10.99
C PHE A 81 -15.79 7.97 -9.88
N GLU A 82 -15.75 8.99 -9.02
CA GLU A 82 -16.75 9.18 -7.97
C GLU A 82 -18.18 9.30 -8.54
N GLU A 83 -18.36 10.09 -9.60
CA GLU A 83 -19.66 10.34 -10.25
C GLU A 83 -20.19 9.13 -11.05
N THR A 84 -19.33 8.18 -11.42
CA THR A 84 -19.68 7.03 -12.27
C THR A 84 -19.68 5.68 -11.55
N GLY A 85 -19.64 5.70 -10.22
CA GLY A 85 -19.81 4.48 -9.41
C GLY A 85 -18.52 3.70 -9.13
N MET A 86 -17.36 4.35 -9.23
CA MET A 86 -16.06 3.83 -8.78
C MET A 86 -15.56 4.74 -7.66
N SER A 87 -16.34 4.86 -6.58
CA SER A 87 -16.09 5.80 -5.48
C SER A 87 -15.22 5.21 -4.38
N TYR A 88 -14.54 6.08 -3.62
CA TYR A 88 -13.70 5.63 -2.51
C TYR A 88 -14.58 5.06 -1.39
N ASN A 89 -15.85 5.48 -1.32
CA ASN A 89 -16.83 4.89 -0.42
C ASN A 89 -17.04 3.38 -0.65
N LEU A 90 -16.90 2.87 -1.88
CA LEU A 90 -16.93 1.42 -2.13
C LEU A 90 -15.73 0.70 -1.50
N GLU A 91 -14.57 1.36 -1.45
CA GLU A 91 -13.40 0.84 -0.72
C GLU A 91 -13.64 0.83 0.79
N VAL A 92 -14.28 1.87 1.33
CA VAL A 92 -14.71 1.92 2.74
C VAL A 92 -15.71 0.80 3.06
N GLU A 93 -16.71 0.59 2.20
CA GLU A 93 -17.69 -0.50 2.35
C GLU A 93 -17.01 -1.88 2.28
N MET A 94 -16.05 -2.07 1.38
CA MET A 94 -15.26 -3.29 1.30
C MET A 94 -14.52 -3.57 2.62
N ILE A 95 -13.90 -2.55 3.23
CA ILE A 95 -13.25 -2.65 4.53
C ILE A 95 -14.25 -2.99 5.64
N ALA A 96 -15.43 -2.37 5.64
CA ALA A 96 -16.48 -2.69 6.62
C ALA A 96 -16.95 -4.15 6.53
N ILE A 97 -17.11 -4.68 5.31
CA ILE A 97 -17.44 -6.09 5.08
C ILE A 97 -16.30 -6.98 5.59
N ALA A 98 -15.05 -6.65 5.28
CA ALA A 98 -13.89 -7.42 5.73
C ALA A 98 -13.78 -7.45 7.27
N HIS A 99 -13.96 -6.31 7.93
CA HIS A 99 -14.02 -6.24 9.39
C HIS A 99 -15.15 -7.11 9.96
N GLY A 100 -16.34 -7.06 9.37
CA GLY A 100 -17.48 -7.92 9.76
C GLY A 100 -17.23 -9.42 9.55
N LEU A 101 -16.30 -9.78 8.66
CA LEU A 101 -15.81 -11.15 8.46
C LEU A 101 -14.64 -11.51 9.39
N ASP A 102 -14.25 -10.64 10.32
CA ASP A 102 -13.11 -10.83 11.22
C ASP A 102 -11.81 -11.06 10.44
N LEU A 103 -11.57 -10.20 9.45
CA LEU A 103 -10.30 -10.06 8.75
C LEU A 103 -9.57 -8.83 9.29
N LEU A 104 -8.25 -8.90 9.44
CA LEU A 104 -7.44 -7.72 9.72
C LEU A 104 -7.58 -6.70 8.58
N THR A 105 -7.79 -5.44 8.91
CA THR A 105 -8.03 -4.38 7.93
C THR A 105 -6.98 -3.29 8.02
N THR A 106 -6.29 -3.02 6.91
CA THR A 106 -5.16 -2.08 6.88
C THR A 106 -5.25 -1.06 5.73
N PRO A 107 -6.38 -0.32 5.58
CA PRO A 107 -6.61 0.53 4.42
C PRO A 107 -5.63 1.70 4.29
N TYR A 108 -5.39 2.10 3.04
CA TYR A 108 -4.82 3.38 2.69
C TYR A 108 -5.87 4.49 2.76
N VAL A 109 -5.48 5.62 3.36
CA VAL A 109 -6.25 6.86 3.42
C VAL A 109 -5.39 8.04 2.99
N PHE A 110 -6.01 9.06 2.42
CA PHE A 110 -5.29 10.20 1.81
C PHE A 110 -5.62 11.55 2.46
N ASN A 111 -6.61 11.59 3.36
CA ASN A 111 -7.04 12.78 4.09
C ASN A 111 -7.83 12.41 5.36
N GLU A 112 -8.21 13.41 6.16
CA GLU A 112 -8.91 13.23 7.44
C GLU A 112 -10.30 12.61 7.31
N SER A 113 -11.06 12.94 6.26
CA SER A 113 -12.41 12.41 6.09
C SER A 113 -12.39 10.92 5.73
N GLU A 114 -11.45 10.51 4.87
CA GLU A 114 -11.20 9.10 4.56
C GLU A 114 -10.68 8.34 5.80
N ALA A 115 -9.84 8.97 6.62
CA ALA A 115 -9.37 8.40 7.89
C ALA A 115 -10.51 8.14 8.87
N ILE A 116 -11.44 9.08 9.01
CA ILE A 116 -12.65 8.93 9.82
C ILE A 116 -13.52 7.82 9.26
N ALA A 117 -13.76 7.80 7.93
CA ALA A 117 -14.61 6.80 7.29
C ALA A 117 -14.07 5.38 7.47
N MET A 118 -12.77 5.17 7.28
CA MET A 118 -12.12 3.88 7.50
C MET A 118 -12.13 3.47 8.98
N ALA A 119 -11.91 4.41 9.91
CA ALA A 119 -12.01 4.12 11.33
C ALA A 119 -13.44 3.71 11.74
N VAL A 120 -14.48 4.38 11.21
CA VAL A 120 -15.89 4.00 11.40
C VAL A 120 -16.20 2.63 10.80
N ALA A 121 -15.60 2.29 9.66
CA ALA A 121 -15.72 0.98 9.03
C ALA A 121 -15.06 -0.16 9.82
N GLY A 122 -14.31 0.14 10.88
CA GLY A 122 -13.65 -0.85 11.72
C GLY A 122 -12.19 -1.12 11.35
N ALA A 123 -11.54 -0.23 10.59
CA ALA A 123 -10.13 -0.37 10.23
C ALA A 123 -9.24 -0.56 11.48
N ASP A 124 -8.50 -1.66 11.54
CA ASP A 124 -7.56 -1.97 12.62
C ASP A 124 -6.30 -1.11 12.51
N ILE A 125 -5.82 -0.94 11.28
CA ILE A 125 -4.69 -0.10 10.94
C ILE A 125 -5.11 0.89 9.86
N VAL A 126 -4.76 2.17 10.01
CA VAL A 126 -4.93 3.19 8.98
C VAL A 126 -3.56 3.56 8.43
N VAL A 127 -3.37 3.45 7.12
CA VAL A 127 -2.10 3.76 6.45
C VAL A 127 -2.22 5.10 5.72
N ALA A 128 -1.62 6.15 6.30
CA ALA A 128 -1.58 7.48 5.72
C ALA A 128 -0.68 7.50 4.48
N HIS A 129 -1.29 7.61 3.28
CA HIS A 129 -0.61 7.45 2.01
C HIS A 129 -0.25 8.81 1.37
N MET A 130 1.04 9.11 1.29
CA MET A 130 1.58 10.39 0.82
C MET A 130 1.79 10.46 -0.70
N GLY A 131 1.05 9.66 -1.47
CA GLY A 131 1.24 9.49 -2.92
C GLY A 131 2.34 8.49 -3.31
N VAL A 132 2.61 8.38 -4.62
CA VAL A 132 3.57 7.40 -5.17
C VAL A 132 4.99 7.63 -4.63
N THR A 133 5.65 6.56 -4.17
CA THR A 133 7.02 6.63 -3.64
C THR A 133 7.99 7.17 -4.69
N THR A 134 8.78 8.17 -4.31
CA THR A 134 9.84 8.73 -5.16
C THR A 134 11.13 7.89 -5.10
N GLY A 135 11.99 8.01 -6.11
CA GLY A 135 13.31 7.36 -6.14
C GLY A 135 13.40 5.98 -6.82
N GLY A 136 14.63 5.45 -6.91
CA GLY A 136 14.94 4.27 -7.72
C GLY A 136 14.99 4.57 -9.22
N THR A 137 15.02 3.51 -10.05
CA THR A 137 15.11 3.67 -11.51
C THR A 137 13.79 4.05 -12.19
N ILE A 138 12.65 3.79 -11.53
CA ILE A 138 11.29 3.91 -12.10
C ILE A 138 10.29 4.63 -11.18
N GLY A 139 10.76 5.27 -10.09
CA GLY A 139 9.89 6.00 -9.17
C GLY A 139 9.46 7.38 -9.69
N ALA A 140 8.52 8.01 -8.99
CA ALA A 140 8.09 9.36 -9.30
C ALA A 140 9.21 10.38 -9.04
N THR A 141 9.23 11.47 -9.80
CA THR A 141 10.21 12.57 -9.68
C THR A 141 9.65 13.81 -8.97
N SER A 142 8.32 13.93 -8.86
CA SER A 142 7.61 14.94 -8.08
C SER A 142 6.98 14.31 -6.84
N GLY A 143 6.92 15.07 -5.75
CA GLY A 143 6.36 14.60 -4.49
C GLY A 143 6.25 15.72 -3.46
N LYS A 144 5.58 15.41 -2.35
CA LYS A 144 5.47 16.26 -1.16
C LYS A 144 6.85 16.42 -0.49
N SER A 145 7.02 17.48 0.30
CA SER A 145 8.17 17.54 1.22
C SER A 145 7.94 16.62 2.42
N LEU A 146 9.01 16.23 3.13
CA LEU A 146 8.87 15.44 4.36
C LEU A 146 8.11 16.20 5.46
N ASP A 147 8.25 17.53 5.52
CA ASP A 147 7.53 18.36 6.49
C ASP A 147 6.03 18.39 6.18
N ASP A 148 5.64 18.55 4.90
CA ASP A 148 4.22 18.45 4.50
C ASP A 148 3.64 17.07 4.86
N CYS A 149 4.43 16.00 4.66
CA CYS A 149 4.00 14.66 5.06
C CYS A 149 3.78 14.56 6.57
N VAL A 150 4.65 15.14 7.41
CA VAL A 150 4.48 15.12 8.87
C VAL A 150 3.15 15.78 9.26
N ASP A 151 2.84 16.94 8.70
CA ASP A 151 1.62 17.68 9.02
C ASP A 151 0.36 16.92 8.60
N GLU A 152 0.35 16.38 7.39
CA GLU A 152 -0.79 15.59 6.88
C GLU A 152 -0.98 14.27 7.64
N ILE A 153 0.10 13.55 7.93
CA ILE A 153 0.03 12.30 8.70
C ILE A 153 -0.48 12.58 10.11
N ALA A 154 -0.06 13.69 10.74
CA ALA A 154 -0.56 14.10 12.04
C ALA A 154 -2.06 14.42 12.01
N ALA A 155 -2.55 15.08 10.95
CA ALA A 155 -3.96 15.35 10.75
C ALA A 155 -4.79 14.06 10.57
N ILE A 156 -4.32 13.15 9.69
CA ILE A 156 -4.93 11.83 9.47
C ILE A 156 -4.96 11.01 10.77
N ALA A 157 -3.85 10.98 11.51
CA ALA A 157 -3.74 10.23 12.75
C ALA A 157 -4.72 10.77 13.80
N LYS A 158 -4.80 12.08 13.95
CA LYS A 158 -5.77 12.74 14.84
C LYS A 158 -7.21 12.42 14.44
N ALA A 159 -7.51 12.45 13.14
CA ALA A 159 -8.85 12.20 12.63
C ALA A 159 -9.29 10.74 12.88
N ALA A 160 -8.48 9.75 12.50
CA ALA A 160 -8.77 8.34 12.78
C ALA A 160 -8.96 8.09 14.28
N ARG A 161 -8.05 8.62 15.11
CA ARG A 161 -8.09 8.42 16.57
C ARG A 161 -9.20 9.20 17.29
N SER A 162 -9.82 10.17 16.63
CA SER A 162 -11.02 10.84 17.15
C SER A 162 -12.27 9.95 17.10
N VAL A 163 -12.28 8.95 16.20
CA VAL A 163 -13.34 7.93 16.12
C VAL A 163 -13.06 6.82 17.12
N ARG A 164 -11.82 6.32 17.14
CA ARG A 164 -11.41 5.20 18.01
C ARG A 164 -9.93 5.32 18.36
N ASP A 165 -9.63 5.36 19.66
CA ASP A 165 -8.31 5.73 20.19
C ASP A 165 -7.22 4.67 20.02
N ASP A 166 -7.63 3.41 19.81
CA ASP A 166 -6.77 2.23 19.64
C ASP A 166 -6.34 1.93 18.18
N VAL A 167 -6.82 2.72 17.20
CA VAL A 167 -6.44 2.55 15.79
C VAL A 167 -4.94 2.78 15.60
N ILE A 168 -4.26 1.81 14.99
CA ILE A 168 -2.85 1.91 14.68
C ILE A 168 -2.69 2.71 13.38
N VAL A 169 -1.99 3.83 13.44
CA VAL A 169 -1.66 4.64 12.26
C VAL A 169 -0.25 4.33 11.78
N LEU A 170 -0.07 4.07 10.48
CA LEU A 170 1.23 3.92 9.80
C LEU A 170 1.39 4.97 8.69
N CYS A 171 2.62 5.35 8.37
CA CYS A 171 2.92 6.19 7.20
C CYS A 171 3.37 5.39 5.98
N HIS A 172 3.12 5.91 4.78
CA HIS A 172 3.53 5.29 3.52
C HIS A 172 3.69 6.31 2.39
N GLY A 173 4.61 6.05 1.46
CA GLY A 173 4.63 6.71 0.15
C GLY A 173 5.28 8.10 0.14
N GLY A 174 5.15 8.78 -0.99
CA GLY A 174 5.77 10.09 -1.24
C GLY A 174 7.29 10.04 -1.03
N PRO A 175 7.89 11.00 -0.29
CA PRO A 175 9.32 11.01 0.01
C PRO A 175 9.74 9.99 1.08
N ILE A 176 8.81 9.25 1.69
CA ILE A 176 9.12 8.31 2.79
C ILE A 176 9.55 6.97 2.19
N SER A 177 10.84 6.85 1.84
CA SER A 177 11.35 5.74 1.04
C SER A 177 12.46 4.93 1.72
N MET A 178 13.16 5.53 2.69
CA MET A 178 14.27 4.92 3.44
C MET A 178 13.99 4.92 4.95
N PRO A 179 14.69 4.09 5.74
CA PRO A 179 14.54 4.06 7.19
C PRO A 179 14.73 5.43 7.87
N GLU A 180 15.60 6.28 7.34
CA GLU A 180 15.86 7.64 7.82
C GLU A 180 14.65 8.55 7.62
N ASP A 181 13.94 8.41 6.51
CA ASP A 181 12.71 9.17 6.23
C ASP A 181 11.57 8.73 7.16
N ALA A 182 11.42 7.41 7.36
CA ALA A 182 10.44 6.87 8.29
C ALA A 182 10.73 7.32 9.73
N ARG A 183 12.01 7.31 10.14
CA ARG A 183 12.46 7.85 11.43
C ARG A 183 12.10 9.33 11.56
N TYR A 184 12.35 10.14 10.53
CA TYR A 184 12.03 11.56 10.53
C TYR A 184 10.55 11.82 10.88
N VAL A 185 9.65 11.07 10.25
CA VAL A 185 8.20 11.13 10.50
C VAL A 185 7.86 10.65 11.91
N LEU A 186 8.37 9.50 12.34
CA LEU A 186 8.03 8.93 13.66
C LEU A 186 8.50 9.82 14.83
N GLU A 187 9.63 10.50 14.67
CA GLU A 187 10.14 11.45 15.68
C GLU A 187 9.29 12.74 15.79
N ARG A 188 8.52 13.07 14.75
CA ARG A 188 7.77 14.35 14.64
C ARG A 188 6.25 14.19 14.66
N CYS A 189 5.74 12.98 14.43
CA CYS A 189 4.33 12.68 14.44
C CYS A 189 4.01 11.62 15.50
N ALA A 190 3.71 12.08 16.73
CA ALA A 190 3.42 11.20 17.87
C ALA A 190 2.20 10.27 17.68
N GLY A 191 1.30 10.58 16.74
CA GLY A 191 0.16 9.73 16.38
C GLY A 191 0.48 8.64 15.36
N CYS A 192 1.71 8.59 14.82
CA CYS A 192 2.15 7.58 13.87
C CYS A 192 2.98 6.51 14.60
N HIS A 193 2.65 5.24 14.37
CA HIS A 193 3.21 4.10 15.11
C HIS A 193 4.16 3.24 14.28
N GLY A 194 4.31 3.53 12.99
CA GLY A 194 5.21 2.77 12.12
C GLY A 194 5.11 3.17 10.66
N PHE A 195 5.65 2.30 9.80
CA PHE A 195 5.76 2.52 8.36
C PHE A 195 5.32 1.28 7.59
N TYR A 196 4.59 1.48 6.51
CA TYR A 196 4.20 0.43 5.57
C TYR A 196 5.08 0.52 4.32
N GLY A 197 5.91 -0.49 4.06
CA GLY A 197 6.86 -0.48 2.93
C GLY A 197 6.50 -1.47 1.84
N ALA A 198 6.57 -1.02 0.57
CA ALA A 198 6.46 -1.90 -0.60
C ALA A 198 7.71 -1.76 -1.48
N SER A 199 7.79 -0.69 -2.29
CA SER A 199 8.95 -0.42 -3.15
C SER A 199 10.26 -0.31 -2.35
N SER A 200 10.21 0.28 -1.16
CA SER A 200 11.35 0.41 -0.26
C SER A 200 11.83 -0.92 0.33
N MET A 201 10.94 -1.91 0.43
CA MET A 201 11.23 -3.19 1.08
C MET A 201 11.79 -4.24 0.11
N GLU A 202 11.26 -4.29 -1.12
CA GLU A 202 11.68 -5.29 -2.11
C GLU A 202 12.39 -4.70 -3.33
N ARG A 203 11.83 -3.66 -3.97
CA ARG A 203 12.35 -3.15 -5.26
C ARG A 203 13.73 -2.54 -5.11
N LEU A 204 13.85 -1.50 -4.27
CA LEU A 204 15.09 -0.72 -4.17
C LEU A 204 16.27 -1.60 -3.69
N PRO A 205 16.11 -2.46 -2.66
CA PRO A 205 17.19 -3.35 -2.23
C PRO A 205 17.57 -4.38 -3.30
N ALA A 206 16.59 -4.99 -3.98
CA ALA A 206 16.87 -5.98 -5.03
C ALA A 206 17.57 -5.36 -6.24
N GLU A 207 17.12 -4.19 -6.72
CA GLU A 207 17.76 -3.46 -7.83
C GLU A 207 19.24 -3.19 -7.55
N ALA A 208 19.55 -2.65 -6.36
CA ALA A 208 20.92 -2.35 -5.97
C ALA A 208 21.79 -3.61 -5.86
N ALA A 209 21.29 -4.66 -5.21
CA ALA A 209 22.05 -5.89 -4.99
C ALA A 209 22.33 -6.64 -6.30
N ILE A 210 21.33 -6.81 -7.17
CA ILE A 210 21.49 -7.52 -8.46
C ILE A 210 22.47 -6.76 -9.36
N ARG A 211 22.34 -5.43 -9.45
CA ARG A 211 23.25 -4.59 -10.22
C ARG A 211 24.68 -4.76 -9.73
N LYS A 212 24.91 -4.59 -8.42
CA LYS A 212 26.24 -4.70 -7.82
C LYS A 212 26.85 -6.08 -8.07
N GLN A 213 26.09 -7.16 -7.87
CA GLN A 213 26.58 -8.52 -8.10
C GLN A 213 27.03 -8.71 -9.56
N THR A 214 26.28 -8.14 -10.51
CA THR A 214 26.61 -8.20 -11.93
C THR A 214 27.90 -7.41 -12.24
N GLU A 215 28.04 -6.21 -11.68
CA GLU A 215 29.26 -5.39 -11.82
C GLU A 215 30.49 -6.11 -11.24
N ASP A 216 30.35 -6.74 -10.07
CA ASP A 216 31.43 -7.48 -9.40
C ASP A 216 31.91 -8.67 -10.27
N PHE A 217 31.00 -9.44 -10.87
CA PHE A 217 31.38 -10.51 -11.82
C PHE A 217 32.04 -9.96 -13.09
N LYS A 218 31.60 -8.81 -13.58
CA LYS A 218 32.19 -8.15 -14.76
C LYS A 218 33.58 -7.59 -14.50
N ALA A 219 33.92 -7.30 -13.25
CA ALA A 219 35.22 -6.75 -12.85
C ALA A 219 36.31 -7.83 -12.66
N LEU A 220 35.97 -9.12 -12.74
CA LEU A 220 36.96 -10.19 -12.63
C LEU A 220 38.02 -10.08 -13.73
N ALA A 221 39.29 -10.01 -13.34
CA ALA A 221 40.40 -10.06 -14.28
C ALA A 221 40.51 -11.46 -14.88
N LEU A 222 40.59 -11.54 -16.21
CA LEU A 222 40.98 -12.77 -16.88
C LEU A 222 42.49 -12.92 -16.74
N ASN A 223 42.96 -14.11 -16.35
CA ASN A 223 44.38 -14.43 -16.42
C ASN A 223 44.80 -14.33 -17.90
N ALA A 224 45.52 -13.27 -18.25
CA ALA A 224 46.27 -13.22 -19.49
C ALA A 224 47.41 -14.24 -19.33
N GLY A 225 47.22 -15.44 -19.88
CA GLY A 225 48.26 -16.47 -19.87
C GLY A 225 49.56 -15.93 -20.43
N ALA A 226 50.65 -16.20 -19.70
CA ALA A 226 52.03 -16.10 -20.19
C ALA A 226 52.32 -17.18 -21.24
#